data_AF-A0A8J6GNS6-F1
#
_entry.id   AF-A0A8J6GNS6-F1
#
_cell.length_a   1.000
_cell.length_b   1.000
_cell.length_c   1.000
_cell.angle_alpha   90.00
_cell.angle_beta   90.00
_cell.angle_gamma   90.00
#
_symmetry.space_group_name_H-M   'P 1'
#
loop_
_entity.id
_entity.type
_entity.pdbx_description
1 polymer ?
#
loop_
_entity_poly.entity_id
_entity_poly.type
_entity_poly.pdbx_seq_one_letter_code
_entity_poly.pdbx_strand_id
1 'polypeptide(L)'
;MYKKAEASFWTAEEVDLSKDIQHWEALKPDERHFISHVLAFFAASDGIVNENLVERFSQEVQVTESRCFYGFQIAMENIHSEMYSLLIDTYIKDSKEREYLFNAIETMPCVKKKADWALRWIGGQRSYLWRTSCGLCCCGRDLLLWLFCVNILAQETGTDAWPYVFQRAY
;
A
#
# COMPACT_ATOMS: atom_id res chain seq x y z
N MET A 1 9.48 0.69 -19.28
CA MET A 1 8.77 0.58 -17.99
C MET A 1 9.73 0.81 -16.83
N TYR A 2 10.80 0.01 -16.68
CA TYR A 2 11.83 0.21 -15.64
C TYR A 2 12.35 1.65 -15.52
N LYS A 3 12.83 2.27 -16.60
CA LYS A 3 13.33 3.66 -16.57
C LYS A 3 12.30 4.71 -16.17
N LYS A 4 11.01 4.43 -16.34
CA LYS A 4 9.94 5.32 -15.84
C LYS A 4 9.80 5.16 -14.33
N ALA A 5 9.71 3.93 -13.84
CA ALA A 5 9.66 3.65 -12.41
C ALA A 5 10.89 4.20 -11.66
N GLU A 6 12.09 4.02 -12.22
CA GLU A 6 13.34 4.55 -11.67
C GLU A 6 13.34 6.09 -11.59
N ALA A 7 12.73 6.78 -12.57
CA ALA A 7 12.61 8.23 -12.56
C ALA A 7 11.59 8.74 -11.54
N SER A 8 10.69 7.87 -11.07
CA SER A 8 9.67 8.17 -10.07
C SER A 8 10.09 7.78 -8.65
N PHE A 9 11.38 7.49 -8.41
CA PHE A 9 11.90 7.18 -7.08
C PHE A 9 11.61 8.31 -6.08
N TRP A 10 11.26 7.92 -4.85
CA TRP A 10 11.09 8.81 -3.71
C TRP A 10 11.38 8.05 -2.42
N THR A 11 11.73 8.76 -1.33
CA THR A 11 11.90 8.16 0.01
C THR A 11 10.90 8.72 1.01
N ALA A 12 10.61 7.95 2.07
CA ALA A 12 9.63 8.34 3.08
C ALA A 12 9.95 9.68 3.77
N GLU A 13 11.23 10.02 3.88
CA GLU A 13 11.71 11.28 4.47
C GLU A 13 11.42 12.51 3.59
N GLU A 14 11.12 12.34 2.31
CA GLU A 14 10.69 13.45 1.44
C GLU A 14 9.30 13.98 1.81
N VAL A 15 8.55 13.25 2.64
CA VAL A 15 7.17 13.56 3.02
C VAL A 15 7.15 14.25 4.39
N ASP A 16 6.85 15.55 4.40
CA ASP A 16 6.73 16.32 5.64
C ASP A 16 5.35 16.11 6.29
N LEU A 17 5.33 15.36 7.40
CA LEU A 17 4.13 15.09 8.20
C LEU A 17 3.95 16.07 9.38
N SER A 18 4.80 17.08 9.52
CA SER A 18 4.82 17.96 10.71
C SER A 18 3.51 18.73 10.92
N LYS A 19 2.79 19.04 9.84
CA LYS A 19 1.53 19.81 9.87
C LYS A 19 0.30 18.93 9.94
N ASP A 20 0.41 17.67 9.53
CA ASP A 20 -0.74 16.77 9.36
C ASP A 20 -1.45 16.46 10.69
N ILE A 21 -0.74 16.52 11.82
CA ILE A 21 -1.37 16.26 13.12
C ILE A 21 -2.51 17.25 13.43
N GLN A 22 -2.37 18.51 12.99
CA GLN A 22 -3.40 19.54 13.20
C GLN A 22 -4.64 19.24 12.35
N HIS A 23 -4.43 18.74 11.13
CA HIS A 23 -5.50 18.33 10.23
C HIS A 23 -6.20 17.08 10.76
N TRP A 24 -5.43 16.11 11.27
CA TRP A 24 -5.96 14.91 11.90
C TRP A 24 -6.85 15.23 13.10
N GLU A 25 -6.43 16.16 13.96
CA GLU A 25 -7.22 16.57 15.12
C GLU A 25 -8.50 17.35 14.74
N ALA A 26 -8.53 18.00 13.57
CA ALA A 26 -9.70 18.71 13.06
C ALA A 26 -10.76 17.80 12.40
N LEU A 27 -10.41 16.57 12.04
CA LEU A 27 -11.32 15.61 11.39
C LEU A 27 -12.39 15.08 12.36
N LYS A 28 -13.55 14.72 11.80
CA LYS A 28 -14.62 14.09 12.58
C LYS A 28 -14.18 12.69 13.03
N PRO A 29 -14.74 12.18 14.15
CA PRO A 29 -14.46 10.81 14.60
C PRO A 29 -14.68 9.74 13.52
N ASP A 30 -15.73 9.87 12.72
CA ASP A 30 -16.04 8.92 11.64
C ASP A 30 -15.02 8.97 10.50
N GLU A 31 -14.54 10.17 10.15
CA GLU A 31 -13.51 10.39 9.13
C GLU A 31 -12.18 9.79 9.59
N ARG A 32 -11.80 10.01 10.85
CA ARG A 32 -10.61 9.39 11.45
C ARG A 32 -10.69 7.88 11.49
N HIS A 33 -11.84 7.33 11.87
CA HIS A 33 -12.06 5.88 11.88
C HIS A 33 -11.94 5.29 10.48
N PHE A 34 -12.51 5.95 9.47
CA PHE A 34 -12.38 5.52 8.08
C PHE A 34 -10.92 5.53 7.61
N ILE A 35 -10.19 6.63 7.82
CA ILE A 35 -8.81 6.79 7.38
C ILE A 35 -7.88 5.79 8.10
N SER A 36 -8.03 5.60 9.42
CA SER A 36 -7.20 4.65 10.16
C SER A 36 -7.36 3.22 9.65
N HIS A 37 -8.60 2.83 9.32
CA HIS A 37 -8.92 1.51 8.78
C HIS A 37 -8.39 1.31 7.35
N VAL A 38 -8.37 2.38 6.55
CA VAL A 38 -7.77 2.37 5.21
C VAL A 38 -6.25 2.24 5.29
N LEU A 39 -5.59 2.98 6.19
CA LEU A 39 -4.15 2.88 6.41
C LEU A 39 -3.75 1.48 6.88
N ALA A 40 -4.51 0.90 7.80
CA ALA A 40 -4.28 -0.46 8.29
C ALA A 40 -4.41 -1.51 7.18
N PHE A 41 -5.38 -1.34 6.26
CA PHE A 41 -5.51 -2.20 5.09
C PHE A 41 -4.29 -2.11 4.17
N PHE A 42 -3.80 -0.89 3.90
CA PHE A 42 -2.64 -0.69 3.01
C PHE A 42 -1.33 -1.22 3.61
N ALA A 43 -1.08 -0.94 4.90
CA ALA A 43 0.08 -1.47 5.61
C ALA A 43 0.13 -3.01 5.55
N ALA A 44 -1.03 -3.67 5.65
CA ALA A 44 -1.13 -5.12 5.53
C ALA A 44 -1.02 -5.62 4.08
N SER A 45 -1.54 -4.89 3.09
CA SER A 45 -1.55 -5.34 1.69
C SER A 45 -0.17 -5.33 1.06
N ASP A 46 0.66 -4.33 1.38
CA ASP A 46 1.99 -4.17 0.77
C ASP A 46 2.90 -5.36 1.11
N GLY A 47 2.82 -5.87 2.35
CA GLY A 47 3.53 -7.09 2.75
C GLY A 47 3.14 -8.31 1.91
N ILE A 48 1.85 -8.51 1.65
CA ILE A 48 1.33 -9.64 0.86
C ILE A 48 1.76 -9.51 -0.62
N VAL A 49 1.74 -8.29 -1.16
CA VAL A 49 2.20 -8.03 -2.54
C VAL A 49 3.69 -8.31 -2.67
N ASN A 50 4.48 -7.87 -1.69
CA ASN A 50 5.93 -8.06 -1.68
C ASN A 50 6.33 -9.54 -1.62
N GLU A 51 5.68 -10.32 -0.75
CA GLU A 51 5.89 -11.78 -0.65
C GLU A 51 5.63 -12.46 -2.01
N ASN A 52 4.56 -12.10 -2.70
CA ASN A 52 4.25 -12.64 -4.02
C ASN A 52 5.27 -12.22 -5.10
N LEU A 53 5.72 -10.96 -5.09
CA LEU A 53 6.72 -10.46 -6.03
C LEU A 53 8.06 -11.18 -5.86
N VAL A 54 8.52 -11.34 -4.62
CA VAL A 54 9.79 -11.99 -4.28
C VAL A 54 9.73 -13.48 -4.55
N GLU A 55 8.75 -14.20 -4.01
CA GLU A 55 8.73 -15.68 -4.07
C GLU A 55 8.32 -16.22 -5.43
N ARG A 56 7.51 -15.49 -6.20
CA ARG A 56 6.92 -16.00 -7.44
C ARG A 56 7.38 -15.22 -8.65
N PHE A 57 6.97 -13.95 -8.78
CA PHE A 57 7.18 -13.23 -10.04
C PHE A 57 8.67 -13.04 -10.37
N SER A 58 9.51 -12.74 -9.39
CA SER A 58 10.96 -12.59 -9.60
C SER A 58 11.66 -13.90 -10.01
N GLN A 59 11.11 -15.05 -9.61
CA GLN A 59 11.65 -16.38 -9.89
C GLN A 59 11.12 -16.95 -11.21
N GLU A 60 9.85 -16.72 -11.54
CA GLU A 60 9.19 -17.24 -12.75
C GLU A 60 9.62 -16.46 -14.00
N VAL A 61 9.86 -15.15 -13.87
CA VAL A 61 10.23 -14.29 -14.99
C VAL A 61 11.73 -14.37 -15.26
N GLN A 62 12.11 -14.94 -16.41
CA GLN A 62 13.51 -15.09 -16.80
C GLN A 62 14.06 -13.88 -17.58
N VAL A 63 13.19 -12.97 -18.05
CA VAL A 63 13.60 -11.80 -18.83
C VAL A 63 14.25 -10.77 -17.91
N THR A 64 15.51 -10.43 -18.17
CA THR A 64 16.33 -9.55 -17.33
C THR A 64 15.70 -8.17 -17.14
N GLU A 65 15.17 -7.58 -18.21
CA GLU A 65 14.54 -6.25 -18.17
C GLU A 65 13.30 -6.23 -17.27
N SER A 66 12.54 -7.33 -17.24
CA SER A 66 11.39 -7.49 -16.34
C SER A 66 11.83 -7.75 -14.90
N ARG A 67 12.93 -8.47 -14.68
CA ARG A 67 13.50 -8.65 -13.33
C ARG A 67 14.02 -7.33 -12.75
N CYS A 68 14.62 -6.46 -13.57
CA CYS A 68 14.99 -5.11 -13.15
C CYS A 68 13.76 -4.30 -12.73
N PHE A 69 12.66 -4.39 -13.48
CA PHE A 69 11.41 -3.74 -13.11
C PHE A 69 10.84 -4.27 -11.78
N TYR A 70 10.72 -5.59 -11.62
CA TYR A 70 10.19 -6.17 -10.38
C TYR A 70 11.09 -5.93 -9.17
N GLY A 71 12.41 -5.93 -9.35
CA GLY A 71 13.35 -5.58 -8.27
C GLY A 71 13.15 -4.15 -7.78
N PHE A 72 12.93 -3.22 -8.71
CA PHE A 72 12.61 -1.83 -8.35
C PHE A 72 11.23 -1.70 -7.72
N GLN A 73 10.24 -2.45 -8.22
CA GLN A 73 8.90 -2.49 -7.63
C GLN A 73 8.96 -2.98 -6.18
N ILE A 74 9.68 -4.07 -5.88
CA ILE A 74 9.87 -4.59 -4.52
C ILE A 74 10.48 -3.51 -3.61
N ALA A 75 11.47 -2.76 -4.10
CA ALA A 75 12.06 -1.66 -3.34
C ALA A 75 11.03 -0.55 -3.04
N MET A 76 10.21 -0.17 -4.02
CA MET A 76 9.16 0.83 -3.82
C MET A 76 8.06 0.36 -2.87
N GLU A 77 7.61 -0.91 -2.94
CA GLU A 77 6.62 -1.43 -2.00
C GLU A 77 7.14 -1.46 -0.55
N ASN A 78 8.45 -1.63 -0.34
CA ASN A 78 9.05 -1.48 0.99
C ASN A 78 8.95 -0.03 1.50
N ILE A 79 9.22 0.95 0.63
CA ILE A 79 9.10 2.38 0.97
C ILE A 79 7.63 2.74 1.22
N HIS A 80 6.69 2.17 0.47
CA HIS A 80 5.26 2.33 0.73
C HIS A 80 4.86 1.79 2.10
N SER A 81 5.30 0.58 2.45
CA SER A 81 5.04 -0.02 3.76
C SER A 81 5.63 0.80 4.90
N GLU A 82 6.82 1.39 4.72
CA GLU A 82 7.42 2.32 5.67
C GLU A 82 6.58 3.59 5.82
N MET A 83 6.17 4.21 4.71
CA MET A 83 5.33 5.40 4.70
C MET A 83 4.01 5.19 5.44
N TYR A 84 3.30 4.08 5.18
CA TYR A 84 2.04 3.79 5.89
C TYR A 84 2.26 3.56 7.38
N SER A 85 3.37 2.93 7.76
CA SER A 85 3.71 2.74 9.17
C SER A 85 3.97 4.09 9.86
N LEU A 86 4.71 5.00 9.20
CA LEU A 86 4.94 6.36 9.70
C LEU A 86 3.65 7.17 9.83
N LEU A 87 2.71 7.03 8.88
CA LEU A 87 1.40 7.69 8.95
C LEU A 87 0.59 7.18 10.14
N ILE A 88 0.56 5.87 10.35
CA ILE A 88 -0.10 5.25 11.50
C ILE A 88 0.52 5.76 12.81
N ASP A 89 1.85 5.76 12.92
CA ASP A 89 2.56 6.26 14.10
C ASP A 89 2.33 7.76 14.37
N THR A 90 2.18 8.54 13.30
CA THR A 90 1.94 9.99 13.42
C THR A 90 0.52 10.30 13.87
N TYR A 91 -0.48 9.61 13.32
CA TYR A 91 -1.89 9.91 13.58
C TYR A 91 -2.45 9.23 14.82
N ILE A 92 -2.00 8.00 15.12
CA ILE A 92 -2.53 7.18 16.20
C ILE A 92 -1.54 7.16 17.37
N LYS A 93 -1.81 8.05 18.34
CA LYS A 93 -1.00 8.17 19.57
C LYS A 93 -1.24 7.03 20.55
N ASP A 94 -2.40 6.36 20.49
CA ASP A 94 -2.71 5.24 21.38
C ASP A 94 -2.01 3.95 20.92
N SER A 95 -1.17 3.40 21.78
CA SER A 95 -0.40 2.21 21.43
C SER A 95 -1.27 0.96 21.24
N LYS A 96 -2.46 0.89 21.88
CA LYS A 96 -3.36 -0.25 21.71
C LYS A 96 -4.10 -0.19 20.37
N GLU A 97 -4.60 0.98 20.00
CA GLU A 97 -5.20 1.20 18.68
C GLU A 97 -4.20 0.94 17.56
N ARG A 98 -2.95 1.39 17.73
CA ARG A 98 -1.88 1.09 16.78
C ARG A 98 -1.61 -0.41 16.61
N GLU A 99 -1.50 -1.16 17.71
CA GLU A 99 -1.32 -2.62 17.66
C GLU A 99 -2.52 -3.30 16.98
N TYR A 100 -3.74 -2.84 17.26
CA TYR A 100 -4.96 -3.32 16.62
C TYR A 100 -4.93 -3.13 15.10
N LEU A 101 -4.43 -1.98 14.63
CA LEU A 101 -4.36 -1.62 13.21
C LEU A 101 -3.21 -2.32 12.48
N PHE A 102 -2.04 -2.48 13.11
CA PHE A 102 -0.97 -3.29 12.52
C PHE A 102 -1.35 -4.77 12.40
N ASN A 103 -2.16 -5.29 13.34
CA ASN A 103 -2.69 -6.64 13.24
C ASN A 103 -4.04 -6.73 12.49
N ALA A 104 -4.32 -5.80 11.58
CA ALA A 104 -5.59 -5.73 10.85
C ALA A 104 -5.98 -7.02 10.12
N ILE A 105 -5.00 -7.82 9.68
CA ILE A 105 -5.27 -9.13 9.05
C ILE A 105 -6.00 -10.07 10.02
N GLU A 106 -5.70 -10.03 11.32
CA GLU A 106 -6.34 -10.88 12.31
C GLU A 106 -7.51 -10.20 13.01
N THR A 107 -7.42 -8.89 13.22
CA THR A 107 -8.38 -8.11 14.01
C THR A 107 -9.56 -7.58 13.21
N MET A 108 -9.40 -7.37 11.90
CA MET A 108 -10.42 -6.80 11.02
C MET A 108 -10.94 -7.84 10.01
N PRO A 109 -12.19 -8.33 10.17
CA PRO A 109 -12.72 -9.38 9.31
C PRO A 109 -12.80 -9.02 7.81
N CYS A 110 -12.96 -7.73 7.49
CA CYS A 110 -12.98 -7.25 6.11
C CYS A 110 -11.60 -7.33 5.45
N VAL A 111 -10.54 -6.96 6.19
CA VAL A 111 -9.14 -7.05 5.75
C VAL A 111 -8.74 -8.52 5.66
N LYS A 112 -9.06 -9.33 6.69
CA LYS A 112 -8.82 -10.77 6.70
C LYS A 112 -9.34 -11.48 5.46
N LYS A 113 -10.59 -11.24 5.07
CA LYS A 113 -11.19 -11.86 3.87
C LYS A 113 -10.43 -11.52 2.59
N LYS A 114 -9.94 -10.29 2.47
CA LYS A 114 -9.12 -9.84 1.33
C LYS A 114 -7.73 -10.46 1.37
N ALA A 115 -7.09 -10.48 2.54
CA ALA A 115 -5.80 -11.13 2.76
C ALA A 115 -5.87 -12.64 2.46
N ASP A 116 -6.85 -13.36 3.00
CA ASP A 116 -7.11 -14.78 2.72
C ASP A 116 -7.39 -15.03 1.23
N TRP A 117 -8.08 -14.11 0.56
CA TRP A 117 -8.25 -14.17 -0.88
C TRP A 117 -6.89 -14.06 -1.57
N ALA A 118 -6.11 -13.03 -1.30
CA ALA A 118 -4.78 -12.83 -1.89
C ALA A 118 -3.82 -14.01 -1.63
N LEU A 119 -3.69 -14.46 -0.38
CA LEU A 119 -2.83 -15.58 0.02
C LEU A 119 -3.19 -16.89 -0.70
N ARG A 120 -4.49 -17.17 -0.90
CA ARG A 120 -4.92 -18.34 -1.69
C ARG A 120 -4.42 -18.30 -3.13
N TRP A 121 -4.24 -17.12 -3.71
CA TRP A 121 -3.70 -16.99 -5.07
C TRP A 121 -2.19 -17.18 -5.11
N ILE A 122 -1.48 -16.68 -4.09
CA ILE A 122 -0.03 -16.82 -3.94
C ILE A 122 0.36 -18.30 -3.75
N GLY A 123 -0.39 -19.03 -2.92
CA GLY A 123 -0.17 -20.46 -2.66
C GLY A 123 -0.74 -21.41 -3.74
N GLY A 124 -1.45 -20.90 -4.75
CA GLY A 124 -2.18 -21.71 -5.72
C GLY A 124 -1.29 -22.31 -6.83
N GLN A 125 -1.45 -23.61 -7.10
CA GLN A 125 -0.74 -24.33 -8.18
C GLN A 125 -1.26 -24.04 -9.62
N ARG A 126 -2.13 -23.05 -9.83
CA ARG A 126 -2.75 -22.74 -11.15
C ARG A 126 -1.76 -22.13 -12.14
N SER A 127 -1.99 -22.23 -13.46
CA SER A 127 -0.98 -21.80 -14.46
C SER A 127 -0.54 -20.34 -14.34
N TYR A 128 0.70 -20.06 -14.75
CA TYR A 128 1.37 -18.75 -14.74
C TYR A 128 0.54 -17.61 -15.33
N LEU A 129 -0.20 -17.86 -16.42
CA LEU A 129 -1.08 -16.88 -17.08
C LEU A 129 -2.27 -16.46 -16.20
N TRP A 130 -2.83 -17.40 -15.43
CA TRP A 130 -3.92 -17.10 -14.50
C TRP A 130 -3.43 -16.37 -13.26
N ARG A 131 -2.20 -16.67 -12.80
CA ARG A 131 -1.56 -15.98 -11.67
C ARG A 131 -1.10 -14.56 -12.03
N THR A 132 -0.52 -14.34 -13.21
CA THR A 132 -0.19 -12.99 -13.70
C THR A 132 -1.43 -12.12 -13.81
N SER A 133 -2.54 -12.64 -14.34
CA SER A 133 -3.82 -11.91 -14.41
C SER A 133 -4.38 -11.54 -13.03
N CYS A 134 -4.27 -12.44 -12.04
CA CYS A 134 -4.69 -12.16 -10.66
C CYS A 134 -3.70 -11.28 -9.89
N GLY A 135 -2.39 -11.44 -10.07
CA GLY A 135 -1.36 -10.57 -9.47
C GLY A 135 -1.43 -9.15 -10.02
N LEU A 136 -1.74 -8.98 -11.31
CA LEU A 136 -2.13 -7.69 -11.88
C LEU A 136 -3.44 -7.16 -11.30
N CYS A 137 -4.36 -8.00 -10.83
CA CYS A 137 -5.54 -7.56 -10.08
C CYS A 137 -5.23 -7.23 -8.62
N CYS A 138 -4.33 -7.93 -7.93
CA CYS A 138 -3.88 -7.56 -6.59
C CYS A 138 -3.14 -6.22 -6.65
N CYS A 139 -2.11 -6.12 -7.50
CA CYS A 139 -1.33 -4.89 -7.66
C CYS A 139 -2.13 -3.76 -8.36
N GLY A 140 -3.04 -4.07 -9.28
CA GLY A 140 -3.71 -3.08 -10.14
C GLY A 140 -5.15 -2.72 -9.75
N ARG A 141 -5.79 -3.45 -8.83
CA ARG A 141 -7.15 -3.12 -8.35
C ARG A 141 -7.11 -2.40 -7.01
N ASP A 142 -6.09 -2.64 -6.18
CA ASP A 142 -5.77 -1.73 -5.08
C ASP A 142 -5.41 -0.34 -5.63
N LEU A 143 -4.73 -0.25 -6.78
CA LEU A 143 -4.47 1.00 -7.53
C LEU A 143 -5.72 1.79 -7.97
N LEU A 144 -6.77 1.10 -8.42
CA LEU A 144 -7.99 1.74 -8.97
C LEU A 144 -8.98 2.13 -7.87
N LEU A 145 -9.04 1.35 -6.78
CA LEU A 145 -9.76 1.74 -5.57
C LEU A 145 -9.01 2.86 -4.82
N TRP A 146 -7.68 2.86 -4.87
CA TRP A 146 -6.78 3.90 -4.36
C TRP A 146 -6.94 5.22 -5.11
N LEU A 147 -6.94 5.23 -6.46
CA LEU A 147 -7.24 6.44 -7.25
C LEU A 147 -8.63 7.03 -6.94
N PHE A 148 -9.60 6.18 -6.59
CA PHE A 148 -10.96 6.61 -6.26
C PHE A 148 -11.06 7.18 -4.84
N CYS A 149 -10.46 6.52 -3.84
CA CYS A 149 -10.45 7.00 -2.46
C CYS A 149 -9.56 8.24 -2.27
N VAL A 150 -8.41 8.30 -2.94
CA VAL A 150 -7.47 9.43 -2.85
C VAL A 150 -8.01 10.68 -3.55
N ASN A 151 -8.70 10.56 -4.70
CA ASN A 151 -9.33 11.74 -5.32
C ASN A 151 -10.43 12.35 -4.45
N ILE A 152 -11.20 11.51 -3.74
CA ILE A 152 -12.24 11.97 -2.84
C ILE A 152 -11.61 12.61 -1.60
N LEU A 153 -10.60 11.97 -0.99
CA LEU A 153 -9.94 12.51 0.21
C LEU A 153 -9.13 13.78 -0.08
N ALA A 154 -8.37 13.85 -1.17
CA ALA A 154 -7.60 15.03 -1.55
C ALA A 154 -8.50 16.25 -1.89
N GLN A 155 -9.71 16.01 -2.40
CA GLN A 155 -10.71 17.06 -2.62
C GLN A 155 -11.39 17.53 -1.33
N GLU A 156 -11.47 16.69 -0.30
CA GLU A 156 -12.16 17.00 0.95
C GLU A 156 -11.24 17.52 2.08
N THR A 157 -9.97 17.12 2.15
CA THR A 157 -9.10 17.43 3.30
C THR A 157 -8.08 18.56 3.07
N GLY A 158 -7.84 18.99 1.83
CA GLY A 158 -6.94 20.12 1.51
C GLY A 158 -5.49 19.97 2.01
N THR A 159 -5.04 18.74 2.22
CA THR A 159 -3.73 18.38 2.80
C THR A 159 -2.66 18.17 1.72
N ASP A 160 -1.54 18.91 1.80
CA ASP A 160 -0.46 18.94 0.80
C ASP A 160 0.50 17.73 0.80
N ALA A 161 0.50 16.91 1.87
CA ALA A 161 1.39 15.74 1.98
C ALA A 161 1.02 14.60 1.02
N TRP A 162 -0.27 14.47 0.74
CA TRP A 162 -0.83 13.36 -0.02
C TRP A 162 -0.54 13.45 -1.52
N PRO A 163 -0.74 14.59 -2.21
CA PRO A 163 -0.36 14.72 -3.62
C PRO A 163 1.09 14.35 -3.91
N TYR A 164 2.01 14.61 -2.98
CA TYR A 164 3.46 14.40 -3.16
C TYR A 164 3.86 12.92 -3.18
N VAL A 165 3.33 12.13 -2.25
CA VAL A 165 3.48 10.65 -2.22
C VAL A 165 2.86 10.03 -3.47
N PHE A 166 1.76 10.60 -3.95
CA PHE A 166 0.90 9.97 -4.95
C PHE A 166 1.24 10.31 -6.41
N GLN A 167 1.85 11.47 -6.69
CA GLN A 167 2.31 11.82 -8.04
C GLN A 167 3.57 11.08 -8.47
N ARG A 168 4.35 10.56 -7.51
CA ARG A 168 5.61 9.85 -7.75
C ARG A 168 5.50 8.33 -7.60
N ALA A 169 4.34 7.81 -7.20
CA ALA A 169 4.10 6.38 -7.22
C ALA A 169 3.99 5.80 -8.64
N TYR A 170 3.81 6.63 -9.70
CA TYR A 170 3.65 6.21 -11.10
C TYR A 170 4.30 7.15 -12.13
#